data_AF-A0A7S3ASX3-F1
#
_entry.id   AF-A0A7S3ASX3-F1
#
_cell.length_a   1.000
_cell.length_b   1.000
_cell.length_c   1.000
_cell.angle_alpha   90.00
_cell.angle_beta   90.00
_cell.angle_gamma   90.00
#
_symmetry.space_group_name_H-M   'P 1'
#
loop_
_entity.id
_entity.type
_entity.pdbx_description
1 polymer ?
#
loop_
_entity_poly.entity_id
_entity_poly.type
_entity_poly.pdbx_seq_one_letter_code
_entity_poly.pdbx_strand_id
1 'polypeptide(L)'
;KPHKGFAVGLFEMMNRTWPHPHHRLVNAALDGTPAQTLLPCLFTHLPRAVQLVIIEFGSLALHLDFPAVEAVVRRLLALQPPPAIVFLTIRGLCKRTPKRTADTVRYTLNSHWELYRPEETTAWSLAEEEFGRVCSHYAIGCLSLYNATIGPMLARAPGFALSDVSLDCLHPFNGRRGTGMLLDLLINWLKAGVSSYRTSYR
;
A
#
# COMPACT_ATOMS: atom_id res chain seq x y z
N LYS A 1 -10.81 8.10 -20.78
CA LYS A 1 -11.61 7.48 -19.69
C LYS A 1 -11.16 8.07 -18.36
N PRO A 2 -12.05 8.34 -17.40
CA PRO A 2 -11.65 8.83 -16.09
C PRO A 2 -10.69 7.84 -15.41
N HIS A 3 -9.70 8.37 -14.70
CA HIS A 3 -8.72 7.57 -13.97
C HIS A 3 -9.38 6.84 -12.80
N LYS A 4 -9.07 5.55 -12.62
CA LYS A 4 -9.60 4.71 -11.54
C LYS A 4 -8.48 4.36 -10.56
N GLY A 5 -8.73 4.54 -9.27
CA GLY A 5 -7.80 4.09 -8.23
C GLY A 5 -7.71 2.55 -8.16
N PHE A 6 -6.67 2.04 -7.50
CA PHE A 6 -6.43 0.60 -7.39
C PHE A 6 -7.62 -0.17 -6.79
N ALA A 7 -8.32 0.42 -5.81
CA ALA A 7 -9.47 -0.20 -5.17
C ALA A 7 -10.65 -0.42 -6.14
N VAL A 8 -10.91 0.57 -7.01
CA VAL A 8 -11.94 0.47 -8.05
C VAL A 8 -11.54 -0.57 -9.10
N GLY A 9 -10.26 -0.56 -9.52
CA GLY A 9 -9.75 -1.55 -10.46
C GLY A 9 -9.86 -2.98 -9.93
N LEU A 10 -9.55 -3.19 -8.65
CA LEU A 10 -9.68 -4.49 -7.99
C LEU A 10 -11.15 -4.92 -7.94
N PHE A 11 -12.05 -4.02 -7.53
CA PHE A 11 -13.48 -4.29 -7.45
C PHE A 11 -14.07 -4.68 -8.81
N GLU A 12 -13.69 -3.99 -9.89
CA GLU A 12 -14.11 -4.33 -11.25
C GLU A 12 -13.55 -5.66 -11.74
N MET A 13 -12.33 -6.02 -11.34
CA MET A 13 -11.77 -7.35 -11.60
C MET A 13 -12.56 -8.42 -10.85
N MET A 14 -12.86 -8.21 -9.56
CA MET A 14 -13.65 -9.14 -8.75
C MET A 14 -15.05 -9.34 -9.34
N ASN A 15 -15.76 -8.28 -9.72
CA ASN A 15 -17.08 -8.38 -10.34
C ASN A 15 -17.09 -9.11 -11.68
N ARG A 16 -16.00 -9.03 -12.45
CA ARG A 16 -15.86 -9.80 -13.69
C ARG A 16 -15.54 -11.26 -13.42
N THR A 17 -14.78 -11.55 -12.37
CA THR A 17 -14.31 -12.91 -12.04
C THR A 17 -15.36 -13.72 -11.29
N TRP A 18 -16.03 -13.10 -10.33
CA TRP A 18 -17.11 -13.66 -9.51
C TRP A 18 -18.26 -12.66 -9.43
N PRO A 19 -19.13 -12.59 -10.43
CA PRO A 19 -20.23 -11.63 -10.43
C PRO A 19 -21.19 -11.91 -9.27
N HIS A 20 -21.50 -10.89 -8.48
CA HIS A 20 -22.45 -11.01 -7.37
C HIS A 20 -23.22 -9.69 -7.17
N PRO A 21 -24.57 -9.72 -7.08
CA PRO A 21 -25.40 -8.51 -7.02
C PRO A 21 -25.18 -7.67 -5.75
N HIS A 22 -24.62 -8.26 -4.70
CA HIS A 22 -24.36 -7.60 -3.42
C HIS A 22 -22.91 -7.15 -3.23
N HIS A 23 -22.05 -7.25 -4.25
CA HIS A 23 -20.71 -6.68 -4.17
C HIS A 23 -20.77 -5.17 -3.97
N ARG A 24 -20.07 -4.68 -2.94
CA ARG A 24 -20.00 -3.26 -2.60
C ARG A 24 -18.55 -2.87 -2.35
N LEU A 25 -18.15 -1.74 -2.91
CA LEU A 25 -16.90 -1.07 -2.59
C LEU A 25 -17.19 0.06 -1.60
N VAL A 26 -16.48 0.07 -0.47
CA VAL A 26 -16.50 1.16 0.51
C VAL A 26 -15.07 1.68 0.64
N ASN A 27 -14.84 2.93 0.29
CA ASN A 27 -13.58 3.61 0.56
C ASN A 27 -13.72 4.43 1.85
N ALA A 28 -13.08 3.95 2.91
CA ALA A 28 -13.07 4.59 4.23
C ALA A 28 -11.73 5.31 4.52
N ALA A 29 -10.87 5.49 3.51
CA ALA A 29 -9.61 6.19 3.68
C ALA A 29 -9.83 7.69 3.88
N LEU A 30 -9.02 8.29 4.76
CA LEU A 30 -8.98 9.72 5.03
C LEU A 30 -7.52 10.19 4.95
N ASP A 31 -7.28 11.24 4.17
CA ASP A 31 -5.94 11.78 3.96
C ASP A 31 -5.30 12.21 5.29
N GLY A 32 -4.02 11.89 5.47
CA GLY A 32 -3.26 12.28 6.67
C GLY A 32 -3.76 11.69 7.98
N THR A 33 -4.55 10.61 7.95
CA THR A 33 -5.13 9.99 9.16
C THR A 33 -4.40 8.70 9.56
N PRO A 34 -3.54 8.73 10.61
CA PRO A 34 -2.82 7.54 11.07
C PRO A 34 -3.73 6.59 11.87
N ALA A 35 -3.25 5.37 12.12
CA ALA A 35 -4.04 4.30 12.73
C ALA A 35 -4.67 4.68 14.07
N GLN A 36 -3.92 5.36 14.95
CA GLN A 36 -4.40 5.79 16.27
C GLN A 36 -5.52 6.84 16.20
N THR A 37 -5.59 7.63 15.13
CA THR A 37 -6.67 8.59 14.91
C THR A 37 -7.94 7.89 14.41
N LEU A 38 -7.79 6.86 13.56
CA LEU A 38 -8.91 6.05 13.07
C LEU A 38 -9.48 5.12 14.16
N LEU A 39 -8.62 4.56 15.01
CA LEU A 39 -8.98 3.47 15.92
C LEU A 39 -10.25 3.72 16.77
N PRO A 40 -10.47 4.91 17.38
CA PRO A 40 -11.68 5.19 18.16
C PRO A 40 -12.98 5.13 17.34
N CYS A 41 -12.93 5.46 16.05
CA CYS A 41 -14.09 5.52 15.16
C CYS A 41 -14.07 4.44 14.06
N LEU A 42 -13.21 3.43 14.15
CA LEU A 42 -13.01 2.41 13.11
C LEU A 42 -14.33 1.85 12.53
N PHE A 43 -15.29 1.52 13.40
CA PHE A 43 -16.56 0.92 12.99
C PHE A 43 -17.66 1.93 12.61
N THR A 44 -17.44 3.23 12.76
CA THR A 44 -18.37 4.24 12.21
C THR A 44 -18.18 4.40 10.69
N HIS A 45 -17.03 3.96 10.16
CA HIS A 45 -16.67 4.09 8.75
C HIS A 45 -16.76 2.78 7.96
N LEU A 46 -17.00 1.65 8.64
CA LEU A 46 -17.09 0.32 8.02
C LEU A 46 -18.52 -0.21 8.08
N PRO A 47 -19.00 -0.92 7.04
CA PRO A 47 -20.27 -1.61 7.11
C PRO A 47 -20.20 -2.76 8.13
N ARG A 48 -21.36 -3.18 8.65
CA ARG A 48 -21.45 -4.26 9.66
C ARG A 48 -20.96 -5.62 9.18
N ALA A 49 -21.00 -5.85 7.86
CA ALA A 49 -20.50 -7.06 7.22
C ALA A 49 -19.44 -6.66 6.19
N VAL A 50 -18.20 -7.10 6.42
CA VAL A 50 -17.05 -6.88 5.54
C VAL A 50 -16.40 -8.23 5.27
N GLN A 51 -16.07 -8.52 4.01
CA GLN A 51 -15.43 -9.77 3.61
C GLN A 51 -13.94 -9.58 3.28
N LEU A 52 -13.54 -8.38 2.86
CA LEU A 52 -12.17 -8.02 2.52
C LEU A 52 -11.88 -6.59 3.01
N VAL A 53 -10.78 -6.42 3.73
CA VAL A 53 -10.24 -5.12 4.15
C VAL A 53 -8.84 -4.95 3.58
N ILE A 54 -8.59 -3.82 2.93
CA ILE A 54 -7.26 -3.37 2.52
C ILE A 54 -6.84 -2.26 3.47
N ILE A 55 -5.71 -2.43 4.16
CA ILE A 55 -5.18 -1.45 5.10
C ILE A 55 -3.94 -0.80 4.51
N GLU A 56 -3.90 0.53 4.50
CA GLU A 56 -2.74 1.33 4.08
C GLU A 56 -2.48 2.37 5.19
N PHE A 57 -1.41 2.18 5.95
CA PHE A 57 -0.90 3.18 6.92
C PHE A 57 0.59 3.48 6.71
N GLY A 58 1.22 2.84 5.72
CA GLY A 58 2.65 2.98 5.47
C GLY A 58 3.01 4.39 5.06
N SER A 59 2.12 5.07 4.34
CA SER A 59 2.35 6.46 3.92
C SER A 59 2.53 7.40 5.11
N LEU A 60 1.98 7.04 6.28
CA LEU A 60 2.02 7.82 7.52
C LEU A 60 3.04 7.32 8.56
N ALA A 61 4.07 6.59 8.13
CA ALA A 61 5.08 6.02 9.01
C ALA A 61 5.71 7.00 10.03
N LEU A 62 5.86 8.29 9.66
CA LEU A 62 6.41 9.34 10.54
C LEU A 62 5.49 9.71 11.71
N HIS A 63 4.22 9.34 11.63
CA HIS A 63 3.18 9.70 12.60
C HIS A 63 2.50 8.47 13.20
N LEU A 64 3.08 7.28 13.04
CA LEU A 64 2.38 6.04 13.34
C LEU A 64 2.66 5.55 14.77
N ASP A 65 1.60 5.17 15.46
CA ASP A 65 1.67 4.38 16.70
C ASP A 65 1.47 2.89 16.35
N PHE A 66 2.55 2.09 16.44
CA PHE A 66 2.53 0.68 16.04
C PHE A 66 1.51 -0.17 16.84
N PRO A 67 1.41 -0.04 18.17
CA PRO A 67 0.31 -0.61 18.94
C PRO A 67 -1.08 -0.34 18.36
N ALA A 68 -1.35 0.87 17.86
CA ALA A 68 -2.65 1.20 17.28
C ALA A 68 -2.93 0.44 15.99
N VAL A 69 -1.89 0.19 15.17
CA VAL A 69 -2.01 -0.61 13.95
C VAL A 69 -2.43 -2.04 14.28
N GLU A 70 -1.76 -2.66 15.25
CA GLU A 70 -2.13 -4.00 15.72
C GLU A 70 -3.53 -4.01 16.33
N ALA A 71 -3.91 -2.97 17.08
CA ALA A 71 -5.25 -2.84 17.63
C ALA A 71 -6.35 -2.74 16.55
N VAL A 72 -6.10 -2.05 15.43
CA VAL A 72 -7.01 -2.03 14.27
C VAL A 72 -7.19 -3.45 13.73
N VAL A 73 -6.10 -4.19 13.51
CA VAL A 73 -6.16 -5.58 13.00
C VAL A 73 -6.95 -6.48 13.93
N ARG A 74 -6.66 -6.45 15.24
CA ARG A 74 -7.38 -7.24 16.24
C ARG A 74 -8.87 -6.94 16.25
N ARG A 75 -9.26 -5.67 16.12
CA ARG A 75 -10.68 -5.27 16.06
C ARG A 75 -11.36 -5.80 14.79
N LEU A 76 -10.70 -5.73 13.64
CA LEU A 76 -11.24 -6.27 12.39
C LEU A 76 -11.41 -7.80 12.45
N LEU A 77 -10.43 -8.51 13.00
CA LEU A 77 -10.49 -9.97 13.17
C LEU A 77 -11.52 -10.42 14.21
N ALA A 78 -11.98 -9.52 15.09
CA ALA A 78 -13.05 -9.80 16.03
C ALA A 78 -14.46 -9.78 15.40
N LEU A 79 -14.60 -9.31 14.15
CA LEU A 79 -15.86 -9.37 13.41
C LEU A 79 -16.27 -10.81 13.12
N GLN A 80 -17.57 -11.04 12.91
CA GLN A 80 -18.13 -12.36 12.64
C GLN A 80 -18.97 -12.34 11.34
N PRO A 81 -18.54 -13.08 10.28
CA PRO A 81 -17.25 -13.76 10.16
C PRO A 81 -16.07 -12.76 10.08
N PRO A 82 -14.84 -13.16 10.43
CA PRO A 82 -13.68 -12.31 10.27
C PRO A 82 -13.41 -12.04 8.78
N PRO A 83 -13.10 -10.80 8.38
CA PRO A 83 -12.76 -10.48 6.99
C PRO A 83 -11.38 -11.02 6.62
N ALA A 84 -11.15 -11.25 5.33
CA ALA A 84 -9.80 -11.30 4.81
C ALA A 84 -9.16 -9.92 4.95
N ILE A 85 -7.90 -9.86 5.41
CA ILE A 85 -7.17 -8.60 5.60
C ILE A 85 -5.89 -8.66 4.79
N VAL A 86 -5.54 -7.55 4.14
CA VAL A 86 -4.25 -7.35 3.50
C VAL A 86 -3.71 -5.95 3.82
N PHE A 87 -2.49 -5.89 4.34
CA PHE A 87 -1.72 -4.65 4.34
C PHE A 87 -1.16 -4.40 2.96
N LEU A 88 -1.44 -3.23 2.44
CA LEU A 88 -0.81 -2.68 1.24
C LEU A 88 -0.01 -1.46 1.68
N THR A 89 1.31 -1.55 1.67
CA THR A 89 2.18 -0.53 2.26
C THR A 89 2.72 0.41 1.18
N ILE A 90 2.60 1.71 1.44
CA ILE A 90 3.18 2.78 0.62
C ILE A 90 4.30 3.43 1.42
N ARG A 91 5.56 3.15 1.08
CA ARG A 91 6.73 3.75 1.74
C ARG A 91 7.26 4.95 0.95
N GLY A 92 7.79 5.94 1.67
CA GLY A 92 8.59 7.00 1.07
C GLY A 92 9.75 6.42 0.23
N LEU A 93 9.84 6.83 -1.02
CA LEU A 93 10.79 6.31 -2.02
C LEU A 93 12.11 7.05 -2.05
N CYS A 94 12.15 8.31 -1.57
CA CYS A 94 13.31 9.16 -1.75
C CYS A 94 13.48 10.19 -0.62
N LYS A 95 14.71 10.72 -0.50
CA LYS A 95 15.10 11.82 0.38
C LYS A 95 15.63 12.99 -0.42
N ARG A 96 15.46 14.20 0.13
CA ARG A 96 16.01 15.41 -0.50
C ARG A 96 17.52 15.43 -0.31
N THR A 97 18.28 15.55 -1.39
CA THR A 97 19.73 15.78 -1.29
C THR A 97 20.01 17.18 -0.75
N PRO A 98 20.89 17.34 0.26
CA PRO A 98 21.34 18.67 0.67
C PRO A 98 21.96 19.40 -0.52
N LYS A 99 21.67 20.69 -0.71
CA LYS A 99 22.38 21.50 -1.70
C LYS A 99 23.87 21.47 -1.36
N ARG A 100 24.70 20.86 -2.21
CA ARG A 100 26.14 21.14 -2.20
C ARG A 100 26.30 22.61 -2.54
N THR A 101 26.77 23.41 -1.60
CA THR A 101 27.23 24.78 -1.85
C THR A 101 28.40 24.72 -2.84
N ALA A 102 28.36 25.61 -3.84
CA ALA A 102 29.31 25.77 -4.95
C ALA A 102 29.19 24.74 -6.09
N ASP A 103 28.32 25.01 -7.07
CA ASP A 103 28.75 25.38 -8.43
C ASP A 103 27.56 25.44 -9.42
N THR A 104 27.46 26.60 -10.06
CA THR A 104 26.72 26.97 -11.28
C THR A 104 25.68 26.00 -11.88
N VAL A 105 24.41 26.35 -11.64
CA VAL A 105 23.28 26.42 -12.60
C VAL A 105 23.31 25.48 -13.82
N ARG A 106 22.62 24.34 -13.71
CA ARG A 106 21.68 23.86 -14.73
C ARG A 106 20.43 23.32 -14.04
N TYR A 107 19.35 24.09 -14.09
CA TYR A 107 18.03 23.73 -13.57
C TYR A 107 17.44 22.60 -14.41
N THR A 108 17.52 21.37 -13.91
CA THR A 108 16.62 20.28 -14.29
C THR A 108 15.73 19.98 -13.09
N LEU A 109 14.42 19.88 -13.31
CA LEU A 109 13.38 19.72 -12.28
C LEU A 109 13.51 18.48 -11.34
N ASN A 110 14.55 17.66 -11.48
CA ASN A 110 14.66 16.35 -10.85
C ASN A 110 16.00 16.07 -10.11
N SER A 111 16.90 17.05 -9.95
CA SER A 111 18.26 16.81 -9.42
C SER A 111 18.38 16.80 -7.87
N HIS A 112 17.28 16.88 -7.14
CA HIS A 112 17.29 17.05 -5.68
C HIS A 112 16.79 15.84 -4.88
N TRP A 113 16.56 14.71 -5.52
CA TRP A 113 15.99 13.53 -4.88
C TRP A 113 16.91 12.32 -5.07
N GLU A 114 17.25 11.66 -3.97
CA GLU A 114 17.96 10.39 -3.96
C GLU A 114 17.01 9.31 -3.46
N LEU A 115 16.93 8.17 -4.17
CA LEU A 115 16.11 7.04 -3.72
C LEU A 115 16.66 6.46 -2.42
N TYR A 116 15.78 6.08 -1.51
CA TYR A 116 16.18 5.27 -0.37
C TYR A 116 16.65 3.90 -0.86
N ARG A 117 17.74 3.40 -0.30
CA ARG A 117 18.21 2.05 -0.57
C ARG A 117 17.60 1.04 0.40
N PRO A 118 17.46 -0.24 0.02
CA PRO A 118 16.90 -1.29 0.87
C PRO A 118 17.57 -1.40 2.25
N GLU A 119 18.88 -1.16 2.31
CA GLU A 119 19.69 -1.19 3.54
C GLU A 119 19.49 0.02 4.46
N GLU A 120 18.84 1.09 4.00
CA GLU A 120 18.63 2.29 4.81
C GLU A 120 17.48 2.12 5.79
N THR A 121 17.78 2.27 7.08
CA THR A 121 16.78 2.38 8.15
C THR A 121 16.12 3.75 8.10
N THR A 122 14.80 3.76 7.89
CA THR A 122 13.95 4.95 7.84
C THR A 122 12.69 4.70 8.67
N ALA A 123 11.93 5.74 9.00
CA ALA A 123 10.62 5.56 9.65
C ALA A 123 9.72 4.61 8.84
N TRP A 124 9.74 4.70 7.52
CA TRP A 124 8.97 3.82 6.65
C TRP A 124 9.46 2.36 6.64
N SER A 125 10.77 2.11 6.70
CA SER A 125 11.26 0.72 6.77
C SER A 125 10.90 0.08 8.11
N LEU A 126 10.98 0.83 9.21
CA LEU A 126 10.56 0.37 10.54
C LEU A 126 9.05 0.09 10.57
N ALA A 127 8.25 0.93 9.93
CA ALA A 127 6.81 0.68 9.80
C ALA A 127 6.52 -0.61 9.00
N GLU A 128 7.19 -0.83 7.86
CA GLU A 128 7.02 -2.07 7.09
C GLU A 128 7.48 -3.33 7.85
N GLU A 129 8.53 -3.23 8.66
CA GLU A 129 8.97 -4.31 9.55
C GLU A 129 7.89 -4.66 10.58
N GLU A 130 7.32 -3.65 11.26
CA GLU A 130 6.24 -3.85 12.22
C GLU A 130 4.97 -4.40 11.56
N PHE A 131 4.63 -3.93 10.35
CA PHE A 131 3.53 -4.51 9.59
C PHE A 131 3.81 -5.96 9.21
N GLY A 132 5.05 -6.29 8.83
CA GLY A 132 5.48 -7.67 8.59
C GLY A 132 5.28 -8.56 9.82
N ARG A 133 5.62 -8.05 11.02
CA ARG A 133 5.41 -8.75 12.29
C ARG A 133 3.92 -9.00 12.55
N VAL A 134 3.08 -7.98 12.41
CA VAL A 134 1.62 -8.09 12.58
C VAL A 134 1.03 -9.06 11.55
N CYS A 135 1.40 -8.94 10.28
CA CYS A 135 0.91 -9.82 9.22
C CYS A 135 1.23 -11.28 9.48
N SER A 136 2.47 -11.56 9.90
CA SER A 136 2.92 -12.91 10.22
C SER A 136 2.20 -13.46 11.46
N HIS A 137 2.03 -12.64 12.50
CA HIS A 137 1.38 -13.05 13.74
C HIS A 137 -0.09 -13.43 13.54
N TYR A 138 -0.83 -12.67 12.73
CA TYR A 138 -2.26 -12.90 12.49
C TYR A 138 -2.56 -13.67 11.19
N ALA A 139 -1.53 -14.14 10.47
CA ALA A 139 -1.65 -14.84 9.19
C ALA A 139 -2.48 -14.07 8.14
N ILE A 140 -2.27 -12.75 8.03
CA ILE A 140 -2.94 -11.86 7.06
C ILE A 140 -1.98 -11.48 5.92
N GLY A 141 -2.52 -10.96 4.81
CA GLY A 141 -1.73 -10.58 3.64
C GLY A 141 -0.82 -9.37 3.90
N CYS A 142 0.37 -9.35 3.32
CA CYS A 142 1.29 -8.22 3.36
C CYS A 142 1.89 -7.95 1.97
N LEU A 143 1.71 -6.74 1.47
CA LEU A 143 2.16 -6.30 0.16
C LEU A 143 2.89 -4.96 0.29
N SER A 144 4.05 -4.83 -0.36
CA SER A 144 4.84 -3.59 -0.35
C SER A 144 5.06 -3.07 -1.75
N LEU A 145 4.62 -1.83 -1.99
CA LEU A 145 4.91 -1.12 -3.24
C LEU A 145 6.41 -0.86 -3.37
N TYR A 146 7.09 -0.54 -2.26
CA TYR A 146 8.53 -0.29 -2.25
C TYR A 146 9.29 -1.52 -2.72
N ASN A 147 9.05 -2.69 -2.13
CA ASN A 147 9.73 -3.93 -2.55
C ASN A 147 9.44 -4.30 -4.01
N ALA A 148 8.23 -4.00 -4.51
CA ALA A 148 7.86 -4.26 -5.89
C ALA A 148 8.55 -3.31 -6.91
N THR A 149 9.00 -2.14 -6.48
CA THR A 149 9.45 -1.07 -7.39
C THR A 149 10.92 -0.69 -7.22
N ILE A 150 11.49 -0.78 -6.01
CA ILE A 150 12.80 -0.20 -5.72
C ILE A 150 13.93 -0.86 -6.51
N GLY A 151 13.93 -2.18 -6.65
CA GLY A 151 14.94 -2.90 -7.44
C GLY A 151 14.98 -2.42 -8.89
N PRO A 152 13.87 -2.49 -9.63
CA PRO A 152 13.76 -1.91 -10.97
C PRO A 152 14.09 -0.42 -11.06
N MET A 153 13.72 0.39 -10.06
CA MET A 153 14.05 1.82 -10.02
C MET A 153 15.56 2.06 -9.89
N LEU A 154 16.24 1.35 -8.98
CA LEU A 154 17.69 1.41 -8.79
C LEU A 154 18.45 0.92 -10.04
N ALA A 155 17.92 -0.11 -10.71
CA ALA A 155 18.42 -0.61 -11.98
C ALA A 155 18.09 0.29 -13.19
N ARG A 156 17.34 1.37 -12.99
CA ARG A 156 16.84 2.28 -14.05
C ARG A 156 16.11 1.54 -15.17
N ALA A 157 15.33 0.52 -14.80
CA ALA A 157 14.55 -0.25 -15.74
C ALA A 157 13.54 0.66 -16.49
N PRO A 158 13.26 0.40 -17.78
CA PRO A 158 12.29 1.19 -18.54
C PRO A 158 10.92 1.26 -17.85
N GLY A 159 10.41 2.48 -17.63
CA GLY A 159 9.14 2.72 -16.97
C GLY A 159 9.19 2.68 -15.44
N PHE A 160 10.37 2.67 -14.83
CA PHE A 160 10.58 2.77 -13.39
C PHE A 160 11.41 4.01 -13.02
N ALA A 161 11.25 5.11 -13.76
CA ALA A 161 11.71 6.40 -13.24
C ALA A 161 10.89 6.77 -12.00
N LEU A 162 11.43 7.62 -11.12
CA LEU A 162 10.67 8.16 -9.99
C LEU A 162 9.32 8.72 -10.45
N SER A 163 9.31 9.53 -11.51
CA SER A 163 8.08 10.09 -12.09
C SER A 163 7.09 9.08 -12.67
N ASP A 164 7.51 7.84 -12.94
CA ASP A 164 6.60 6.76 -13.35
C ASP A 164 5.87 6.12 -12.15
N VAL A 165 6.45 6.23 -10.95
CA VAL A 165 5.98 5.58 -9.71
C VAL A 165 5.37 6.58 -8.74
N SER A 166 6.03 7.71 -8.45
CA SER A 166 5.60 8.77 -7.53
C SER A 166 6.27 10.10 -7.87
N LEU A 167 5.50 11.20 -7.90
CA LEU A 167 6.06 12.53 -8.19
C LEU A 167 6.67 13.22 -6.97
N ASP A 168 6.19 12.90 -5.77
CA ASP A 168 6.59 13.51 -4.51
C ASP A 168 7.28 12.54 -3.55
N CYS A 169 7.67 11.38 -4.09
CA CYS A 169 8.29 10.28 -3.37
C CYS A 169 7.42 9.60 -2.33
N LEU A 170 6.13 9.86 -2.27
CA LEU A 170 5.23 9.19 -1.35
C LEU A 170 3.96 8.70 -2.06
N HIS A 171 3.25 9.61 -2.72
CA HIS A 171 1.96 9.30 -3.33
C HIS A 171 2.18 8.58 -4.67
N PRO A 172 1.62 7.37 -4.86
CA PRO A 172 1.71 6.66 -6.12
C PRO A 172 1.09 7.48 -7.24
N PHE A 173 1.87 7.71 -8.29
CA PHE A 173 1.43 8.52 -9.41
C PHE A 173 0.50 7.72 -10.32
N ASN A 174 -0.56 8.38 -10.76
CA ASN A 174 -1.58 7.86 -11.69
C ASN A 174 -1.09 7.74 -13.14
N GLY A 175 0.22 7.86 -13.37
CA GLY A 175 0.87 7.70 -14.66
C GLY A 175 1.10 6.24 -15.01
N ARG A 176 2.36 5.88 -15.30
CA ARG A 176 2.66 4.58 -15.91
C ARG A 176 2.63 3.41 -14.94
N ARG A 177 3.12 3.57 -13.71
CA ARG A 177 3.32 2.43 -12.79
C ARG A 177 2.80 2.61 -11.38
N GLY A 178 2.71 3.81 -10.80
CA GLY A 178 2.34 4.00 -9.39
C GLY A 178 1.06 3.26 -8.95
N THR A 179 -0.10 3.80 -9.30
CA THR A 179 -1.40 3.21 -8.91
C THR A 179 -1.67 1.86 -9.60
N GLY A 180 -1.14 1.66 -10.81
CA GLY A 180 -1.25 0.40 -11.54
C GLY A 180 -0.54 -0.76 -10.83
N MET A 181 0.64 -0.52 -10.26
CA MET A 181 1.40 -1.55 -9.54
C MET A 181 0.69 -1.98 -8.25
N LEU A 182 0.04 -1.05 -7.54
CA LEU A 182 -0.78 -1.40 -6.38
C LEU A 182 -1.91 -2.37 -6.76
N LEU A 183 -2.57 -2.13 -7.90
CA LEU A 183 -3.59 -3.03 -8.43
C LEU A 183 -2.99 -4.40 -8.79
N ASP A 184 -1.86 -4.43 -9.50
CA ASP A 184 -1.19 -5.67 -9.90
C ASP A 184 -0.80 -6.52 -8.68
N LEU A 185 -0.27 -5.89 -7.63
CA LEU A 185 0.06 -6.56 -6.36
C LEU A 185 -1.17 -7.21 -5.73
N LEU A 186 -2.28 -6.47 -5.62
CA LEU A 186 -3.53 -6.99 -5.05
C LEU A 186 -4.13 -8.13 -5.90
N ILE A 187 -4.09 -7.99 -7.22
CA ILE A 187 -4.57 -9.04 -8.14
C ILE A 187 -3.73 -10.31 -7.98
N ASN A 188 -2.41 -10.17 -7.92
CA ASN A 188 -1.51 -11.32 -7.78
C ASN A 188 -1.69 -12.02 -6.44
N TRP A 189 -1.84 -11.25 -5.35
CA TRP A 189 -2.18 -11.78 -4.03
C TRP A 189 -3.48 -12.58 -4.04
N LEU A 190 -4.54 -12.02 -4.65
CA LEU A 190 -5.84 -12.70 -4.71
C LEU A 190 -5.77 -13.99 -5.55
N LYS A 191 -5.08 -13.95 -6.71
CA LYS A 191 -4.87 -15.13 -7.56
C LYS A 191 -4.10 -16.24 -6.83
N ALA A 192 -3.07 -15.87 -6.07
CA ALA A 192 -2.32 -16.83 -5.26
C ALA A 192 -3.22 -17.51 -4.23
N GLY A 193 -4.06 -16.74 -3.52
CA GLY A 193 -5.03 -17.28 -2.56
C GLY A 193 -6.01 -18.27 -3.19
N VAL A 194 -6.57 -17.93 -4.36
CA VAL A 194 -7.48 -18.81 -5.12
C VAL A 194 -6.78 -20.10 -5.56
N SER A 195 -5.53 -20.00 -6.01
CA SER A 195 -4.74 -21.16 -6.44
C SER A 195 -4.50 -22.11 -5.26
N SER A 196 -4.07 -21.57 -4.11
CA SER A 196 -3.83 -22.37 -2.90
C SER A 196 -5.10 -23.08 -2.43
N TYR A 197 -6.25 -22.38 -2.39
CA TYR A 197 -7.53 -22.99 -2.02
C TYR A 197 -7.90 -24.17 -2.91
N ARG A 198 -7.72 -24.04 -4.23
CA ARG A 198 -8.03 -25.13 -5.19
C ARG A 198 -7.15 -26.36 -5.01
N THR A 199 -5.90 -26.19 -4.57
CA THR A 199 -4.98 -27.30 -4.33
C THR A 199 -5.27 -27.99 -2.99
N SER A 200 -5.67 -27.24 -1.96
CA SER A 200 -5.91 -27.80 -0.62
C SER A 200 -7.25 -28.51 -0.45
N TYR A 201 -8.23 -28.24 -1.32
CA TYR A 201 -9.60 -28.76 -1.20
C TYR A 201 -10.07 -29.55 -2.44
N ARG A 202 -9.13 -30.18 -3.15
CA ARG A 202 -9.38 -31.23 -4.15
C ARG A 202 -8.74 -32.52 -3.68
#